data_AF-A0A3D1E017-F1
#
_entry.id   AF-A0A3D1E017-F1
#
_cell.length_a   1.000
_cell.length_b   1.000
_cell.length_c   1.000
_cell.angle_alpha   90.00
_cell.angle_beta   90.00
_cell.angle_gamma   90.00
#
_symmetry.space_group_name_H-M   'P 1'
#
loop_
_entity.id
_entity.type
_entity.pdbx_description
1 polymer ?
#
loop_
_entity_poly.entity_id
_entity_poly.type
_entity_poly.pdbx_seq_one_letter_code
_entity_poly.pdbx_strand_id
1 'polypeptide(L)' 'LDLDAERVRLEKAITGVDDEISKIARKLDNPGFVAKAPAEVVEENRRRLDEENTRRVAIEAALARLG' A
#
# COMPACT_ATOMS: atom_id res chain seq x y z
N LEU A 1 -17.48 9.01 -20.33
CA LEU A 1 -16.62 8.66 -19.17
C LEU A 1 -15.84 9.91 -18.85
N ASP A 2 -15.96 10.43 -17.64
CA ASP A 2 -15.15 11.57 -17.19
C ASP A 2 -13.77 11.04 -16.77
N LEU A 3 -12.78 11.20 -17.65
CA LEU A 3 -11.43 10.69 -17.45
C LEU A 3 -10.66 11.49 -16.41
N ASP A 4 -10.97 12.78 -16.25
CA ASP A 4 -10.33 13.63 -15.25
C ASP A 4 -10.82 13.28 -13.85
N ALA A 5 -12.12 13.01 -13.70
CA ALA A 5 -12.67 12.49 -12.46
C ALA A 5 -12.08 11.12 -12.09
N GLU A 6 -11.90 10.21 -13.06
CA GLU A 6 -11.26 8.92 -12.78
C GLU A 6 -9.77 9.06 -12.45
N ARG A 7 -9.04 9.95 -13.12
CA ARG A 7 -7.65 10.28 -12.78
C ARG A 7 -7.54 10.71 -11.31
N VAL A 8 -8.35 11.68 -10.89
CA VAL A 8 -8.37 12.17 -9.50
C VAL A 8 -8.75 11.07 -8.51
N ARG A 9 -9.65 10.16 -8.88
CA ARG A 9 -10.05 9.02 -8.05
C ARG A 9 -8.88 8.04 -7.85
N LEU A 10 -8.15 7.72 -8.91
CA LEU A 10 -7.00 6.82 -8.86
C LEU A 10 -5.82 7.44 -8.11
N GLU A 11 -5.54 8.73 -8.31
CA GLU A 11 -4.50 9.45 -7.54
C GLU A 11 -4.79 9.42 -6.04
N LYS A 12 -6.04 9.69 -5.64
CA LYS A 12 -6.47 9.57 -4.22
C LYS A 12 -6.33 8.13 -3.71
N ALA A 13 -6.62 7.14 -4.55
CA ALA A 13 -6.46 5.73 -4.17
C ALA A 13 -4.97 5.37 -3.97
N ILE A 14 -4.06 5.90 -4.80
CA ILE A 14 -2.60 5.76 -4.62
C ILE A 14 -2.19 6.35 -3.28
N THR A 15 -2.59 7.59 -2.97
CA THR A 15 -2.27 8.23 -1.68
C THR A 15 -2.75 7.40 -0.50
N GLY A 16 -3.97 6.86 -0.56
CA GLY A 16 -4.50 6.00 0.50
C GLY A 16 -3.70 4.72 0.71
N VAL A 17 -3.27 4.07 -0.38
CA VAL A 17 -2.45 2.86 -0.31
C VAL A 17 -1.03 3.17 0.17
N ASP A 18 -0.44 4.29 -0.27
CA ASP A 18 0.89 4.76 0.17
C ASP A 18 0.94 5.03 1.68
N ASP A 19 -0.13 5.60 2.24
CA ASP A 19 -0.27 5.82 3.68
C ASP A 19 -0.29 4.49 4.46
N GLU A 20 -1.01 3.48 3.96
CA GLU A 20 -1.07 2.15 4.60
C GLU A 20 0.27 1.41 4.48
N ILE A 21 0.90 1.41 3.31
CA ILE A 21 2.25 0.90 3.09
C ILE A 21 3.22 1.53 4.09
N SER A 22 3.20 2.86 4.20
CA SER A 22 4.09 3.59 5.11
C SER A 22 3.88 3.22 6.57
N LYS A 23 2.63 3.02 7.01
CA LYS A 23 2.32 2.60 8.39
C LYS A 23 2.82 1.19 8.67
N ILE A 24 2.63 0.26 7.74
CA ILE A 24 3.05 -1.14 7.89
C ILE A 24 4.58 -1.24 7.84
N ALA A 25 5.22 -0.60 6.87
CA ALA A 25 6.68 -0.56 6.74
C ALA A 25 7.33 -0.03 8.02
N ARG A 26 6.82 1.08 8.60
CA ARG A 26 7.34 1.62 9.87
C ARG A 26 7.25 0.63 11.04
N LYS A 27 6.25 -0.25 11.07
CA LYS A 27 6.16 -1.31 12.10
C LYS A 27 7.23 -2.37 11.86
N LEU A 28 7.39 -2.81 10.62
CA LEU A 28 8.36 -3.85 10.24
C LEU A 28 9.82 -3.36 10.34
N ASP A 29 10.07 -2.07 10.11
CA ASP A 29 11.38 -1.44 10.27
C ASP A 29 11.77 -1.23 11.73
N ASN A 30 10.81 -1.27 12.66
CA ASN A 30 11.07 -1.12 14.08
C ASN A 30 11.57 -2.46 14.67
N PRO A 31 12.86 -2.60 15.03
CA PRO A 31 13.40 -3.86 15.53
C PRO A 31 12.74 -4.27 16.86
N GLY A 32 12.29 -3.31 17.66
CA GLY A 32 11.57 -3.58 18.90
C GLY A 32 10.18 -4.18 18.67
N PHE A 33 9.51 -3.82 17.56
CA PHE A 33 8.26 -4.47 17.17
C PHE A 33 8.55 -5.88 16.66
N VAL A 34 9.48 -6.05 15.73
CA VAL A 34 9.82 -7.36 15.13
C VAL A 34 10.30 -8.36 16.19
N ALA A 35 11.09 -7.91 17.17
CA ALA A 35 11.61 -8.78 18.22
C ALA A 35 10.60 -9.16 19.30
N LYS A 36 9.54 -8.36 19.51
CA LYS A 36 8.58 -8.55 20.60
C LYS A 36 7.19 -9.02 20.14
N ALA A 37 6.83 -8.74 18.89
CA ALA A 37 5.54 -9.17 18.34
C ALA A 37 5.55 -10.68 18.08
N PRO A 38 4.38 -11.36 18.21
CA PRO A 38 4.24 -12.74 17.78
C PRO A 38 4.65 -12.90 16.31
N ALA A 39 5.27 -14.03 15.97
CA ALA A 39 5.72 -14.30 14.61
C ALA A 39 4.58 -14.19 13.59
N GLU A 40 3.39 -14.70 13.92
CA GLU A 40 2.19 -14.59 13.08
C GLU A 40 1.81 -13.12 12.77
N VAL A 41 2.00 -12.21 13.72
CA VAL A 41 1.69 -10.79 13.54
C VAL A 41 2.71 -10.15 12.61
N VAL A 42 4.00 -10.48 12.76
CA VAL A 42 5.06 -9.97 11.88
C VAL A 42 4.84 -10.48 10.45
N GLU A 43 4.57 -11.77 10.28
CA GLU A 43 4.29 -12.37 8.98
C GLU A 43 3.04 -11.79 8.33
N GLU A 44 1.95 -11.57 9.09
CA GLU A 44 0.76 -10.92 8.55
C GLU A 44 1.04 -9.47 8.13
N ASN A 45 1.84 -8.71 8.88
CA ASN A 45 2.24 -7.37 8.44
C ASN A 45 3.09 -7.41 7.16
N ARG A 46 3.99 -8.39 7.01
CA ARG A 46 4.76 -8.58 5.77
C ARG A 46 3.85 -8.92 4.59
N ARG A 47 2.93 -9.86 4.78
CA ARG A 47 1.94 -10.24 3.76
C ARG A 47 1.08 -9.05 3.34
N ARG A 48 0.58 -8.29 4.30
CA ARG A 48 -0.21 -7.07 4.04
C ARG A 48 0.60 -6.00 3.32
N LEU A 49 1.89 -5.84 3.64
CA LEU A 49 2.77 -4.93 2.92
C LEU A 49 2.87 -5.33 1.43
N ASP A 50 3.06 -6.61 1.14
CA ASP A 50 3.14 -7.12 -0.23
C ASP A 50 1.80 -6.98 -0.99
N GLU A 51 0.68 -7.24 -0.32
CA GLU A 51 -0.67 -7.03 -0.87
C GLU A 51 -0.91 -5.56 -1.23
N GLU A 52 -0.58 -4.62 -0.34
CA GLU A 52 -0.75 -3.19 -0.61
C GLU A 52 0.21 -2.69 -1.70
N ASN A 53 1.46 -3.18 -1.73
CA ASN A 53 2.39 -2.88 -2.83
C ASN A 53 1.85 -3.40 -4.19
N THR A 54 1.30 -4.61 -4.21
CA THR A 54 0.67 -5.16 -5.42
C THR A 54 -0.52 -4.32 -5.87
N ARG A 55 -1.34 -3.89 -4.91
CA ARG A 55 -2.48 -3.01 -5.16
C ARG A 55 -2.04 -1.65 -5.71
N ARG A 56 -1.00 -1.04 -5.14
CA ARG A 56 -0.40 0.21 -5.61
C ARG A 56 -0.01 0.11 -7.07
N VAL A 57 0.75 -0.93 -7.44
CA VAL A 57 1.17 -1.17 -8.83
C VAL A 57 -0.04 -1.32 -9.77
N ALA A 58 -1.08 -2.03 -9.34
CA ALA A 58 -2.29 -2.18 -10.15
C ALA A 58 -3.02 -0.84 -10.38
N ILE A 59 -3.09 0.02 -9.37
CA ILE A 59 -3.70 1.36 -9.48
C ILE A 59 -2.85 2.27 -10.37
N GLU A 60 -1.53 2.26 -10.21
CA GLU A 60 -0.60 3.01 -11.08
C GLU A 60 -0.71 2.57 -12.54
N ALA A 61 -0.80 1.26 -12.78
CA ALA A 61 -1.00 0.72 -14.12
C ALA A 61 -2.36 1.13 -14.71
N ALA A 62 -3.41 1.23 -13.89
CA ALA A 62 -4.71 1.74 -14.32
C ALA A 62 -4.64 3.24 -14.65
N LEU A 63 -3.97 4.04 -13.81
CA LEU A 63 -3.76 5.47 -14.01
C LEU A 63 -2.98 5.75 -15.30
N ALA A 64 -1.89 5.03 -15.54
CA ALA A 64 -1.08 5.15 -16.75
C ALA A 64 -1.86 4.85 -18.05
N ARG A 65 -2.92 4.03 -17.98
CA ARG A 65 -3.79 3.76 -19.15
C ARG A 65 -4.74 4.91 -19.48
N LEU A 66 -4.93 5.86 -18.57
CA LEU A 66 -5.80 7.02 -18.80
C LEU A 66 -5.12 8.14 -19.61
N GLY A 67 -3.79 8.09 -19.78
CA GLY A 67 -3.01 9.09 -20.51
C GLY A 67 -2.36 10.13 -19.62
#